data_AF-A0A971Z5A5-F1
#
_entry.id   AF-A0A971Z5A5-F1
#
_cell.length_a   1.000
_cell.length_b   1.000
_cell.length_c   1.000
_cell.angle_alpha   90.00
_cell.angle_beta   90.00
_cell.angle_gamma   90.00
#
_symmetry.space_group_name_H-M   'P 1'
#
loop_
_entity.id
_entity.type
_entity.pdbx_description
1 polymer ?
#
loop_
_entity_poly.entity_id
_entity_poly.type
_entity_poly.pdbx_seq_one_letter_code
_entity_poly.pdbx_strand_id
1 'polypeptide(L)'
;IPDGDVLIHAGDCLGQGTLDNIEDLNDWLGTLPHRHKIVIAGNHDWAFQEVPQQAQEALSNAIYLQDSGVEIEGVRFWGSPWTPAFMYWAFMLERGQPLHDAWALIPDNTDVLITHGPPLGFGDAVLAGGGNVGCADLLERIAQLQLKALVFGHIHEGYGTYQRHGTTLINASTCTEWYEPSNPAVVFELT
;
A
#
# COMPACT_ATOMS: atom_id res chain seq x y z
N ILE A 1 8.65 -2.31 -15.40
CA ILE A 1 8.23 -1.06 -14.72
C ILE A 1 8.41 0.07 -15.71
N PRO A 2 7.36 0.90 -15.96
CA PRO A 2 7.44 2.07 -16.83
C PRO A 2 8.34 3.15 -16.23
N ASP A 3 8.61 4.23 -16.99
CA ASP A 3 9.33 5.40 -16.49
C ASP A 3 8.46 6.25 -15.56
N GLY A 4 9.08 7.01 -14.65
CA GLY A 4 8.40 7.88 -13.70
C GLY A 4 9.32 8.43 -12.59
N ASP A 5 8.87 9.49 -11.92
CA ASP A 5 9.67 10.18 -10.91
C ASP A 5 9.72 9.42 -9.57
N VAL A 6 8.58 8.87 -9.15
CA VAL A 6 8.40 8.16 -7.88
C VAL A 6 7.76 6.79 -8.15
N LEU A 7 8.46 5.71 -7.78
CA LEU A 7 7.87 4.38 -7.71
C LEU A 7 7.18 4.18 -6.35
N ILE A 8 5.97 3.65 -6.34
CA ILE A 8 5.24 3.27 -5.11
C ILE A 8 4.95 1.77 -5.14
N HIS A 9 5.34 1.05 -4.08
CA HIS A 9 4.98 -0.34 -3.84
C HIS A 9 4.09 -0.45 -2.59
N ALA A 10 2.84 -0.90 -2.77
CA ALA A 10 1.81 -0.89 -1.73
C ALA A 10 1.71 -2.20 -0.93
N GLY A 11 2.85 -2.78 -0.53
CA GLY A 11 2.90 -4.03 0.25
C GLY A 11 2.91 -5.32 -0.55
N ASP A 12 2.97 -6.44 0.17
CA ASP A 12 3.15 -7.82 -0.34
C ASP A 12 4.36 -7.94 -1.27
N CYS A 13 5.47 -7.40 -0.80
CA CYS A 13 6.73 -7.40 -1.53
C CYS A 13 7.58 -8.64 -1.23
N LEU A 14 7.26 -9.40 -0.18
CA LEU A 14 8.02 -10.56 0.29
C LEU A 14 7.22 -11.85 0.13
N GLY A 15 7.64 -12.75 -0.75
CA GLY A 15 6.93 -14.01 -0.99
C GLY A 15 6.82 -14.90 0.25
N GLN A 16 7.93 -15.13 0.96
CA GLN A 16 7.97 -15.91 2.21
C GLN A 16 8.03 -15.02 3.46
N GLY A 17 8.11 -13.70 3.31
CA GLY A 17 8.16 -12.77 4.42
C GLY A 17 9.49 -12.74 5.17
N THR A 18 10.62 -13.09 4.55
CA THR A 18 11.94 -13.17 5.22
C THR A 18 12.85 -11.97 4.95
N LEU A 19 13.94 -11.83 5.71
CA LEU A 19 14.99 -10.82 5.44
C LEU A 19 15.67 -11.03 4.09
N ASP A 20 15.94 -12.28 3.69
CA ASP A 20 16.51 -12.60 2.38
C ASP A 20 15.62 -12.07 1.24
N ASN A 21 14.28 -12.16 1.40
CA ASN A 21 13.36 -11.58 0.43
C ASN A 21 13.44 -10.04 0.37
N ILE A 22 13.78 -9.38 1.48
CA ILE A 22 13.99 -7.92 1.49
C ILE A 22 15.27 -7.57 0.76
N GLU A 23 16.34 -8.35 0.91
CA GLU A 23 17.58 -8.14 0.16
C GLU A 23 17.35 -8.29 -1.35
N ASP A 24 16.63 -9.34 -1.79
CA ASP A 24 16.24 -9.54 -3.20
C ASP A 24 15.41 -8.36 -3.72
N LEU A 25 14.42 -7.90 -2.95
CA LEU A 25 13.60 -6.74 -3.27
C LEU A 25 14.46 -5.47 -3.39
N ASN A 26 15.36 -5.26 -2.43
CA ASN A 26 16.23 -4.09 -2.36
C ASN A 26 17.18 -4.02 -3.56
N ASP A 27 17.78 -5.15 -3.93
CA ASP A 27 18.66 -5.26 -5.09
C ASP A 27 17.90 -4.95 -6.38
N TRP A 28 16.70 -5.51 -6.55
CA TRP A 28 15.85 -5.20 -7.70
C TRP A 28 15.47 -3.72 -7.76
N LEU A 29 15.06 -3.11 -6.64
CA LEU A 29 14.75 -1.68 -6.54
C LEU A 29 15.95 -0.79 -6.93
N GLY A 30 17.17 -1.22 -6.57
CA GLY A 30 18.43 -0.55 -6.94
C GLY A 30 18.69 -0.51 -8.45
N THR A 31 18.10 -1.43 -9.22
CA THR A 31 18.22 -1.44 -10.70
C THR A 31 17.29 -0.45 -11.40
N LEU A 32 16.26 0.05 -10.71
CA LEU A 32 15.23 0.89 -11.31
C LEU A 32 15.66 2.37 -11.38
N PRO A 33 15.37 3.07 -12.50
CA PRO A 33 15.86 4.43 -12.74
C PRO A 33 15.10 5.52 -11.95
N HIS A 34 13.94 5.20 -11.39
CA HIS A 34 13.11 6.12 -10.61
C HIS A 34 13.94 6.83 -9.54
N ARG A 35 13.82 8.16 -9.48
CA ARG A 35 14.60 8.96 -8.54
C ARG A 35 14.25 8.65 -7.09
N HIS A 36 12.97 8.41 -6.83
CA HIS A 36 12.46 8.02 -5.54
C HIS A 36 11.69 6.70 -5.63
N LYS A 37 11.79 5.89 -4.57
CA LYS A 37 11.02 4.67 -4.40
C LYS A 37 10.45 4.68 -2.99
N ILE A 38 9.14 4.43 -2.87
CA ILE A 38 8.44 4.31 -1.60
C ILE A 38 7.88 2.90 -1.49
N VAL A 39 8.08 2.27 -0.34
CA VAL A 39 7.57 0.93 -0.03
C VAL A 39 6.81 1.01 1.30
N ILE A 40 5.65 0.38 1.34
CA ILE A 40 5.02 -0.05 2.60
C ILE A 40 4.99 -1.58 2.64
N ALA A 41 4.81 -2.15 3.82
CA ALA A 41 4.56 -3.58 3.98
C ALA A 41 3.09 -3.94 3.70
N GLY A 42 2.83 -5.23 3.55
CA GLY A 42 1.52 -5.87 3.43
C GLY A 42 1.42 -7.15 4.25
N ASN A 43 0.38 -7.95 4.02
CA ASN A 43 0.10 -9.11 4.86
C ASN A 43 1.07 -10.30 4.67
N HIS A 44 1.84 -10.34 3.58
CA HIS A 44 2.90 -11.32 3.36
C HIS A 44 4.27 -10.92 3.95
N ASP A 45 4.39 -9.71 4.48
CA ASP A 45 5.66 -9.07 4.76
C ASP A 45 6.11 -9.24 6.23
N TRP A 46 6.11 -10.48 6.74
CA TRP A 46 6.38 -10.80 8.16
C TRP A 46 7.66 -10.20 8.73
N ALA A 47 8.76 -10.18 7.98
CA ALA A 47 10.02 -9.59 8.44
C ALA A 47 9.87 -8.12 8.87
N PHE A 48 9.04 -7.34 8.17
CA PHE A 48 8.77 -5.95 8.56
C PHE A 48 7.99 -5.86 9.88
N GLN A 49 7.21 -6.86 10.24
CA GLN A 49 6.47 -6.90 11.52
C GLN A 49 7.31 -7.48 12.67
N GLU A 50 8.04 -8.57 12.43
CA GLU A 50 8.74 -9.33 13.47
C GLU A 50 10.14 -8.79 13.79
N VAL A 51 10.85 -8.30 12.77
CA VAL A 51 12.22 -7.77 12.87
C VAL A 51 12.33 -6.40 12.18
N PRO A 52 11.49 -5.42 12.58
CA PRO A 52 11.32 -4.15 11.85
C PRO A 52 12.63 -3.37 11.66
N GLN A 53 13.53 -3.40 12.66
CA GLN A 53 14.80 -2.69 12.56
C GLN A 53 15.68 -3.27 11.44
N GLN A 54 15.88 -4.60 11.44
CA GLN A 54 16.69 -5.29 10.43
C GLN A 54 16.06 -5.19 9.04
N ALA A 55 14.73 -5.32 8.96
CA ALA A 55 13.99 -5.18 7.71
C ALA A 55 14.18 -3.78 7.09
N GLN A 56 14.08 -2.73 7.90
CA GLN A 56 14.30 -1.35 7.44
C GLN A 56 15.76 -1.08 7.08
N GLU A 57 16.71 -1.61 7.85
CA GLU A 57 18.15 -1.48 7.54
C GLU A 57 18.53 -2.18 6.22
N ALA A 58 17.88 -3.30 5.89
CA ALA A 58 18.11 -4.05 4.65
C ALA A 58 17.52 -3.35 3.40
N LEU A 59 16.46 -2.53 3.54
CA LEU A 59 15.81 -1.84 2.43
C LEU A 59 16.43 -0.46 2.14
N SER A 60 17.70 -0.42 1.74
CA SER A 60 18.44 0.82 1.52
C SER A 60 18.09 1.61 0.24
N ASN A 61 17.49 0.98 -0.76
CA ASN A 61 17.17 1.56 -2.07
C ASN A 61 15.76 2.17 -2.16
N ALA A 62 15.01 2.18 -1.06
CA ALA A 62 13.69 2.80 -0.98
C ALA A 62 13.44 3.45 0.39
N ILE A 63 12.47 4.35 0.42
CA ILE A 63 11.95 4.92 1.65
C ILE A 63 10.84 3.99 2.14
N TYR A 64 11.07 3.30 3.25
CA TYR A 64 10.04 2.51 3.91
C TYR A 64 9.12 3.40 4.75
N LEU A 65 7.81 3.26 4.60
CA LEU A 65 6.81 3.94 5.42
C LEU A 65 5.97 2.92 6.21
N GLN A 66 5.78 3.18 7.50
CA GLN A 66 4.89 2.44 8.38
C GLN A 66 4.35 3.40 9.42
N ASP A 67 3.08 3.77 9.28
CA ASP A 67 2.40 4.80 10.09
C ASP A 67 3.21 6.12 10.10
N SER A 68 3.85 6.43 8.97
CA SER A 68 4.80 7.52 8.82
C SER A 68 4.69 8.17 7.44
N GLY A 69 5.33 9.33 7.26
CA GLY A 69 5.28 10.08 6.02
C GLY A 69 6.61 10.67 5.61
N VAL A 70 6.69 11.05 4.33
CA VAL A 70 7.85 11.71 3.72
C VAL A 70 7.37 12.78 2.75
N GLU A 71 8.09 13.90 2.68
CA GLU A 71 7.87 14.92 1.67
C GLU A 71 8.90 14.79 0.56
N ILE A 72 8.43 14.63 -0.68
CA ILE A 72 9.28 14.52 -1.87
C ILE A 72 8.81 15.59 -2.84
N GLU A 73 9.71 16.53 -3.15
CA GLU A 73 9.46 17.62 -4.10
C GLU A 73 8.17 18.42 -3.83
N GLY A 74 7.85 18.62 -2.55
CA GLY A 74 6.65 19.35 -2.11
C GLY A 74 5.37 18.53 -2.04
N VAL A 75 5.42 17.23 -2.34
CA VAL A 75 4.30 16.29 -2.19
C VAL A 75 4.47 15.48 -0.92
N ARG A 76 3.43 15.44 -0.08
CA ARG A 76 3.44 14.73 1.21
C ARG A 76 2.81 13.35 1.05
N PHE A 77 3.64 12.33 1.19
CA PHE A 77 3.24 10.93 1.19
C PHE A 77 3.07 10.45 2.63
N TRP A 78 2.07 9.62 2.88
CA TRP A 78 1.92 8.90 4.15
C TRP A 78 1.55 7.44 3.87
N GLY A 79 2.17 6.51 4.59
CA GLY A 79 2.08 5.07 4.32
C GLY A 79 1.77 4.25 5.56
N SER A 80 0.89 3.25 5.43
CA SER A 80 0.59 2.29 6.50
C SER A 80 0.19 0.91 5.98
N PRO A 81 0.67 -0.18 6.62
CA PRO A 81 0.47 -1.54 6.12
C PRO A 81 -0.83 -2.21 6.58
N TRP A 82 -1.57 -1.60 7.52
CA TRP A 82 -2.66 -2.30 8.21
C TRP A 82 -3.82 -2.70 7.28
N THR A 83 -4.39 -3.88 7.53
CA THR A 83 -5.59 -4.37 6.86
C THR A 83 -6.59 -4.96 7.86
N PRO A 84 -7.90 -4.99 7.53
CA PRO A 84 -8.86 -5.73 8.34
C PRO A 84 -8.50 -7.22 8.42
N ALA A 85 -8.51 -7.78 9.64
CA ALA A 85 -8.24 -9.18 9.86
C ALA A 85 -9.23 -10.08 9.09
N PHE A 86 -8.69 -11.07 8.36
CA PHE A 86 -9.48 -12.16 7.77
C PHE A 86 -8.86 -13.56 8.01
N MET A 87 -7.57 -13.62 8.34
CA MET A 87 -6.77 -14.82 8.65
C MET A 87 -5.61 -14.44 9.58
N TYR A 88 -4.63 -15.35 9.78
CA TYR A 88 -3.42 -15.06 10.55
C TYR A 88 -2.28 -14.66 9.60
N TRP A 89 -2.21 -13.37 9.29
CA TRP A 89 -1.16 -12.76 8.47
C TRP A 89 -0.56 -11.55 9.15
N ALA A 90 0.53 -11.02 8.60
CA ALA A 90 1.13 -9.79 9.09
C ALA A 90 0.18 -8.60 8.90
N PHE A 91 0.37 -7.57 9.71
CA PHE A 91 -0.29 -6.27 9.62
C PHE A 91 -1.82 -6.33 9.55
N MET A 92 -2.42 -7.21 10.35
CA MET A 92 -3.86 -7.31 10.51
C MET A 92 -4.35 -6.74 11.84
N LEU A 93 -5.40 -5.93 11.77
CA LEU A 93 -6.11 -5.41 12.93
C LEU A 93 -7.59 -5.79 12.86
N GLU A 94 -8.20 -5.96 14.02
CA GLU A 94 -9.65 -6.16 14.12
C GLU A 94 -10.41 -4.94 13.57
N ARG A 95 -11.56 -5.21 12.92
CA ARG A 95 -12.44 -4.14 12.42
C ARG A 95 -12.97 -3.28 13.57
N GLY A 96 -13.22 -1.99 13.29
CA GLY A 96 -13.67 -1.02 14.27
C GLY A 96 -12.51 -0.29 14.93
N GLN A 97 -12.55 -0.14 16.27
CA GLN A 97 -11.64 0.76 17.01
C GLN A 97 -10.15 0.60 16.67
N PRO A 98 -9.58 -0.61 16.54
CA PRO A 98 -8.15 -0.75 16.23
C PRO A 98 -7.76 -0.15 14.87
N LEU A 99 -8.57 -0.39 13.84
CA LEU A 99 -8.37 0.23 12.53
C LEU A 99 -8.65 1.73 12.57
N HIS A 100 -9.70 2.16 13.27
CA HIS A 100 -9.99 3.58 13.46
C HIS A 100 -8.80 4.33 14.07
N ASP A 101 -8.19 3.77 15.11
CA ASP A 101 -7.03 4.36 15.79
C ASP A 101 -5.80 4.42 14.87
N ALA A 102 -5.56 3.37 14.07
CA ALA A 102 -4.49 3.36 13.08
C ALA A 102 -4.70 4.46 12.01
N TRP A 103 -5.93 4.61 11.50
CA TRP A 103 -6.24 5.62 10.49
C TRP A 103 -6.29 7.06 11.03
N ALA A 104 -6.50 7.24 12.33
CA ALA A 104 -6.40 8.53 12.99
C ALA A 104 -4.99 9.11 12.98
N LEU A 105 -3.95 8.28 12.76
CA LEU A 105 -2.56 8.73 12.66
C LEU A 105 -2.25 9.47 11.34
N ILE A 106 -3.07 9.29 10.31
CA ILE A 106 -2.89 9.94 9.00
C ILE A 106 -2.97 11.46 9.19
N PRO A 107 -1.96 12.26 8.80
CA PRO A 107 -2.05 13.71 8.88
C PRO A 107 -3.12 14.29 7.94
N ASP A 108 -3.84 15.32 8.39
CA ASP A 108 -4.88 16.00 7.58
C ASP A 108 -4.33 16.62 6.29
N ASN A 109 -3.04 16.90 6.26
CA ASN A 109 -2.34 17.51 5.15
C ASN A 109 -1.67 16.50 4.22
N THR A 110 -2.01 15.21 4.28
CA THR A 110 -1.52 14.19 3.36
C THR A 110 -1.99 14.49 1.93
N ASP A 111 -1.09 14.42 0.94
CA ASP A 111 -1.45 14.58 -0.48
C ASP A 111 -1.65 13.22 -1.15
N VAL A 112 -0.77 12.26 -0.86
CA VAL A 112 -0.83 10.88 -1.37
C VAL A 112 -0.80 9.90 -0.21
N LEU A 113 -1.86 9.12 -0.07
CA LEU A 113 -1.98 8.06 0.93
C LEU A 113 -1.61 6.71 0.29
N ILE A 114 -0.86 5.90 1.02
CA ILE A 114 -0.48 4.55 0.59
C ILE A 114 -0.93 3.57 1.68
N THR A 115 -1.86 2.68 1.37
CA THR A 115 -2.29 1.62 2.29
C THR A 115 -2.13 0.27 1.62
N HIS A 116 -1.95 -0.80 2.39
CA HIS A 116 -1.87 -2.12 1.75
C HIS A 116 -3.23 -2.55 1.20
N GLY A 117 -4.27 -2.49 2.04
CA GLY A 117 -5.64 -2.84 1.67
C GLY A 117 -6.50 -1.67 1.20
N PRO A 118 -7.62 -1.97 0.51
CA PRO A 118 -8.52 -0.96 -0.01
C PRO A 118 -9.46 -0.35 1.06
N PRO A 119 -9.94 0.90 0.85
CA PRO A 119 -11.12 1.39 1.54
C PRO A 119 -12.38 0.65 1.05
N LEU A 120 -13.40 0.55 1.90
CA LEU A 120 -14.67 -0.09 1.53
C LEU A 120 -15.27 0.55 0.25
N GLY A 121 -15.67 -0.29 -0.71
CA GLY A 121 -16.38 0.16 -1.91
C GLY A 121 -15.51 0.49 -3.13
N PHE A 122 -14.18 0.41 -3.02
CA PHE A 122 -13.26 0.75 -4.11
C PHE A 122 -12.18 -0.31 -4.27
N GLY A 123 -12.20 -1.03 -5.39
CA GLY A 123 -11.20 -2.07 -5.67
C GLY A 123 -11.15 -3.17 -4.62
N ASP A 124 -12.26 -3.45 -3.95
CA ASP A 124 -12.35 -4.33 -2.79
C ASP A 124 -13.38 -5.46 -2.94
N ALA A 125 -13.88 -5.67 -4.15
CA ALA A 125 -14.81 -6.74 -4.46
C ALA A 125 -14.06 -8.06 -4.63
N VAL A 126 -14.49 -9.11 -3.92
CA VAL A 126 -13.92 -10.46 -4.03
C VAL A 126 -14.90 -11.38 -4.76
N LEU A 127 -14.36 -12.26 -5.62
CA LEU A 127 -15.17 -13.24 -6.35
C LEU A 127 -15.61 -14.40 -5.45
N ALA A 128 -14.69 -14.88 -4.59
CA ALA A 128 -14.96 -15.95 -3.64
C ALA A 128 -15.75 -15.42 -2.45
N GLY A 129 -16.95 -15.99 -2.20
CA GLY A 129 -17.84 -15.56 -1.12
C GLY A 129 -18.71 -14.34 -1.44
N GLY A 130 -18.28 -13.52 -2.42
CA GLY A 130 -19.00 -12.36 -2.91
C GLY A 130 -19.00 -11.17 -1.94
N GLY A 131 -18.93 -9.96 -2.51
CA GLY A 131 -19.08 -8.71 -1.76
C GLY A 131 -17.76 -7.96 -1.56
N ASN A 132 -17.83 -6.95 -0.69
CA ASN A 132 -16.80 -5.95 -0.51
C ASN A 132 -16.08 -6.17 0.82
N VAL A 133 -14.76 -6.27 0.79
CA VAL A 133 -13.92 -6.58 1.98
C VAL A 133 -13.09 -5.40 2.45
N GLY A 134 -13.19 -4.23 1.82
CA GLY A 134 -12.42 -3.06 2.19
C GLY A 134 -12.73 -2.56 3.59
N CYS A 135 -11.88 -1.65 4.07
CA CYS A 135 -12.00 -1.10 5.42
C CYS A 135 -12.99 0.07 5.46
N ALA A 136 -14.02 -0.04 6.30
CA ALA A 136 -15.02 1.02 6.50
C ALA A 136 -14.42 2.24 7.23
N ASP A 137 -13.59 2.00 8.25
CA ASP A 137 -12.90 3.05 8.99
C ASP A 137 -11.91 3.84 8.10
N LEU A 138 -11.25 3.16 7.16
CA LEU A 138 -10.40 3.82 6.17
C LEU A 138 -11.23 4.70 5.23
N LEU A 139 -12.37 4.19 4.74
CA LEU A 139 -13.29 4.98 3.91
C LEU A 139 -13.77 6.25 4.65
N GLU A 140 -14.11 6.12 5.94
CA GLU A 140 -14.48 7.25 6.78
C GLU A 140 -13.34 8.25 6.91
N ARG A 141 -12.12 7.79 7.18
CA ARG A 141 -10.96 8.67 7.33
C ARG A 141 -10.66 9.44 6.04
N ILE A 142 -10.61 8.77 4.89
CA ILE A 142 -10.35 9.46 3.61
C ILE A 142 -11.49 10.38 3.17
N ALA A 143 -12.67 10.30 3.79
CA ALA A 143 -13.75 11.27 3.58
C ALA A 143 -13.43 12.64 4.19
N GLN A 144 -12.54 12.69 5.18
CA GLN A 144 -12.16 13.90 5.91
C GLN A 144 -10.90 14.56 5.33
N LEU A 145 -10.21 13.86 4.43
CA LEU A 145 -8.95 14.30 3.83
C LEU A 145 -9.18 14.94 2.45
N GLN A 146 -8.21 15.74 2.01
CA GLN A 146 -8.15 16.31 0.66
C GLN A 146 -7.02 15.64 -0.12
N LEU A 147 -7.11 14.32 -0.29
CA LEU A 147 -6.11 13.53 -1.00
C LEU A 147 -6.15 13.81 -2.50
N LYS A 148 -4.98 13.90 -3.12
CA LYS A 148 -4.83 13.82 -4.58
C LYS A 148 -4.94 12.36 -5.03
N ALA A 149 -4.29 11.46 -4.30
CA ALA A 149 -4.33 10.04 -4.58
C ALA A 149 -4.34 9.15 -3.33
N LEU A 150 -4.93 7.97 -3.47
CA LEU A 150 -4.81 6.84 -2.55
C LEU A 150 -4.40 5.61 -3.35
N VAL A 151 -3.22 5.06 -3.06
CA VAL A 151 -2.66 3.87 -3.70
C VAL A 151 -2.73 2.69 -2.74
N PHE A 152 -3.25 1.56 -3.22
CA PHE A 152 -3.39 0.32 -2.45
C PHE A 152 -3.30 -0.91 -3.35
N GLY A 153 -3.41 -2.10 -2.76
CA GLY A 153 -3.44 -3.38 -3.46
C GLY A 153 -4.28 -4.41 -2.71
N HIS A 154 -3.66 -5.54 -2.39
CA HIS A 154 -4.19 -6.66 -1.61
C HIS A 154 -5.34 -7.45 -2.27
N ILE A 155 -6.38 -6.77 -2.73
CA ILE A 155 -7.52 -7.41 -3.41
C ILE A 155 -7.23 -7.45 -4.90
N HIS A 156 -6.67 -8.57 -5.37
CA HIS A 156 -6.17 -8.72 -6.73
C HIS A 156 -7.26 -8.55 -7.80
N GLU A 157 -8.46 -9.04 -7.53
CA GLU A 157 -9.64 -8.87 -8.41
C GLU A 157 -10.03 -7.41 -8.61
N GLY A 158 -9.65 -6.55 -7.66
CA GLY A 158 -9.97 -5.14 -7.64
C GLY A 158 -8.99 -4.26 -8.41
N TYR A 159 -8.00 -4.83 -9.12
CA TYR A 159 -7.03 -4.05 -9.91
C TYR A 159 -7.73 -3.00 -10.78
N GLY A 160 -7.26 -1.76 -10.69
CA GLY A 160 -7.78 -0.66 -11.50
C GLY A 160 -7.74 0.69 -10.82
N THR A 161 -8.29 1.68 -11.52
CA THR A 161 -8.37 3.08 -11.07
C THR A 161 -9.81 3.50 -10.87
N TYR A 162 -10.06 4.20 -9.76
CA TYR A 162 -11.35 4.68 -9.32
C TYR A 162 -11.28 6.17 -8.98
N GLN A 163 -12.42 6.83 -8.89
CA GLN A 163 -12.51 8.25 -8.61
C GLN A 163 -13.48 8.52 -7.45
N ARG A 164 -13.09 9.40 -6.54
CA ARG A 164 -13.91 9.81 -5.40
C ARG A 164 -13.68 11.27 -5.04
N HIS A 165 -14.65 12.12 -5.31
CA HIS A 165 -14.63 13.54 -4.92
C HIS A 165 -13.33 14.29 -5.28
N GLY A 166 -12.74 13.97 -6.44
CA GLY A 166 -11.47 14.57 -6.89
C GLY A 166 -10.20 13.82 -6.45
N THR A 167 -10.31 12.81 -5.59
CA THR A 167 -9.22 11.88 -5.27
C THR A 167 -9.20 10.72 -6.26
N THR A 168 -8.02 10.40 -6.79
CA THR A 168 -7.77 9.20 -7.59
C THR A 168 -7.43 8.03 -6.67
N LEU A 169 -8.18 6.93 -6.76
CA LEU A 169 -7.96 5.71 -5.97
C LEU A 169 -7.40 4.63 -6.89
N ILE A 170 -6.31 3.98 -6.52
CA ILE A 170 -5.60 3.04 -7.38
C ILE A 170 -5.38 1.73 -6.63
N ASN A 171 -6.04 0.67 -7.08
CA ASN A 171 -5.64 -0.68 -6.74
C ASN A 171 -4.56 -1.12 -7.74
N ALA A 172 -3.32 -1.16 -7.28
CA ALA A 172 -2.12 -1.47 -8.05
C ALA A 172 -1.67 -2.93 -7.88
N SER A 173 -2.59 -3.86 -7.57
CA SER A 173 -2.28 -5.29 -7.44
C SER A 173 -1.67 -5.82 -8.74
N THR A 174 -0.36 -6.10 -8.72
CA THR A 174 0.37 -6.61 -9.89
C THR A 174 0.00 -8.07 -10.17
N CYS A 175 -0.24 -8.84 -9.12
CA CYS A 175 -0.74 -10.20 -9.23
C CYS A 175 -2.25 -10.21 -9.52
N THR A 176 -2.68 -11.15 -10.35
CA THR A 176 -4.09 -11.49 -10.56
C THR A 176 -4.60 -12.38 -9.44
N GLU A 177 -5.89 -12.70 -9.44
CA GLU A 177 -6.54 -13.64 -8.53
C GLU A 177 -5.94 -15.07 -8.60
N TRP A 178 -5.22 -15.36 -9.68
CA TRP A 178 -4.48 -16.62 -9.88
C TRP A 178 -3.01 -16.52 -9.46
N TYR A 179 -2.61 -15.44 -8.80
CA TYR A 179 -1.23 -15.15 -8.39
C TYR A 179 -0.24 -15.03 -9.56
N GLU A 180 -0.73 -14.60 -10.73
CA GLU A 180 0.14 -14.32 -11.88
C GLU A 180 0.48 -12.82 -11.91
N PRO A 181 1.77 -12.41 -11.93
CA PRO A 181 2.18 -11.01 -11.91
C PRO A 181 2.05 -10.35 -13.31
N SER A 182 0.82 -10.29 -13.83
CA SER A 182 0.53 -9.88 -15.21
C SER A 182 -0.25 -8.58 -15.33
N ASN A 183 -0.78 -8.01 -14.24
CA ASN A 183 -1.35 -6.68 -14.27
C ASN A 183 -0.25 -5.62 -14.47
N PRO A 184 -0.42 -4.67 -15.41
CA PRO A 184 0.61 -3.67 -15.65
C PRO A 184 0.68 -2.66 -14.50
N ALA A 185 1.88 -2.16 -14.23
CA ALA A 185 2.08 -1.04 -13.34
C ALA A 185 1.25 0.18 -13.80
N VAL A 186 0.60 0.85 -12.84
CA VAL A 186 -0.25 2.02 -13.11
C VAL A 186 0.62 3.28 -13.04
N VAL A 187 0.58 4.08 -14.10
CA VAL A 187 1.22 5.42 -14.14
C VAL A 187 0.13 6.46 -13.98
N PHE A 188 0.35 7.42 -13.08
CA PHE A 188 -0.57 8.53 -12.85
C PHE A 188 0.19 9.81 -12.52
N GLU A 189 -0.44 10.95 -12.80
CA GLU A 189 0.10 12.28 -12.56
C GLU A 189 -0.67 12.97 -11.43
N LEU A 190 0.04 13.72 -10.59
CA LEU A 190 -0.57 14.54 -9.55
C LEU A 190 -0.92 15.91 -10.12
N THR A 191 -2.21 16.18 -10.32
CA THR A 191 -2.70 17.52 -10.69
C THR A 191 -2.85 18.46 -9.49
#